data_AF-A0A916CYW1-F1
#
_entry.id   AF-A0A916CYW1-F1
#
_cell.length_a   1.000
_cell.length_b   1.000
_cell.length_c   1.000
_cell.angle_alpha   90.00
_cell.angle_beta   90.00
_cell.angle_gamma   90.00
#
_symmetry.space_group_name_H-M   'P 1'
#
loop_
_entity.id
_entity.type
_entity.pdbx_description
1 polymer ?
#
loop_
_entity_poly.entity_id
_entity_poly.type
_entity_poly.pdbx_seq_one_letter_code
_entity_poly.pdbx_strand_id
1 'polypeptide(L)'
;MFEAILQAYGWEQGWELLTAIAGNTARFDRLSSSTAKEVTLGETAYGFAIDFYGFSQVAWAGRTNLTFVLPEDFTAISPDGIAVLKGAPHRLAAQRFLEFVLGEPGQKLWHLPRGHPEGAERYAIERMPVRPDLYRRYREVSNIAFSPFDLAQSFRYDAGLARGRREVVAALAGAQLVDTHAELRDAWRAVIRRGATPSERAALGRMPLTADEALALARGEWRDPAFRNRKKIEWQAWAQAKYRRLVAGPLEARAAAADRDLTPTRLGDENSGG
;
A
#
# COMPACT_ATOMS: atom_id res chain seq x y z
N MET A 1 -2.14 2.80 2.84
CA MET A 1 -1.68 1.39 2.74
C MET A 1 -0.22 1.24 3.14
N PHE A 2 0.77 1.70 2.35
CA PHE A 2 2.21 1.53 2.66
C PHE A 2 2.58 1.90 4.10
N GLU A 3 2.19 3.10 4.53
CA GLU A 3 2.41 3.57 5.91
C GLU A 3 1.84 2.66 7.00
N ALA A 4 0.66 2.09 6.78
CA ALA A 4 0.04 1.22 7.78
C ALA A 4 0.88 -0.07 7.96
N ILE A 5 1.36 -0.66 6.85
CA ILE A 5 2.25 -1.83 6.88
C ILE A 5 3.59 -1.46 7.54
N LEU A 6 4.21 -0.35 7.16
CA LEU A 6 5.50 0.09 7.71
C LEU A 6 5.43 0.43 9.20
N GLN A 7 4.28 0.87 9.70
CA GLN A 7 4.09 1.16 11.12
C GLN A 7 3.72 -0.10 11.91
N ALA A 8 2.97 -1.03 11.33
CA ALA A 8 2.58 -2.28 11.99
C ALA A 8 3.78 -3.25 12.13
N TYR A 9 4.61 -3.35 11.09
CA TYR A 9 5.70 -4.33 11.00
C TYR A 9 7.08 -3.74 11.24
N GLY A 10 7.21 -2.41 11.31
CA GLY A 10 8.52 -1.76 11.24
C GLY A 10 9.00 -1.57 9.80
N TRP A 11 10.11 -0.85 9.64
CA TRP A 11 10.59 -0.41 8.33
C TRP A 11 11.08 -1.58 7.50
N GLU A 12 11.97 -2.40 8.06
CA GLU A 12 12.63 -3.49 7.36
C GLU A 12 11.64 -4.61 7.00
N GLN A 13 10.90 -5.13 7.98
CA GLN A 13 9.92 -6.19 7.74
C GLN A 13 8.72 -5.68 6.93
N GLY A 14 8.31 -4.42 7.12
CA GLY A 14 7.25 -3.83 6.32
C GLY A 14 7.61 -3.72 4.84
N TRP A 15 8.84 -3.30 4.52
CA TRP A 15 9.32 -3.28 3.13
C TRP A 15 9.59 -4.67 2.56
N GLU A 16 10.00 -5.65 3.36
CA GLU A 16 10.02 -7.08 2.96
C GLU A 16 8.63 -7.53 2.51
N LEU A 17 7.62 -7.32 3.34
CA LEU A 17 6.24 -7.70 3.05
C LEU A 17 5.70 -6.97 1.82
N LEU A 18 5.88 -5.64 1.74
CA LEU A 18 5.43 -4.83 0.61
C LEU A 18 6.08 -5.25 -0.71
N THR A 19 7.38 -5.55 -0.68
CA THR A 19 8.11 -6.01 -1.88
C THR A 19 7.65 -7.39 -2.32
N ALA A 20 7.37 -8.30 -1.39
CA ALA A 20 6.82 -9.63 -1.70
C ALA A 20 5.40 -9.55 -2.27
N ILE A 21 4.54 -8.69 -1.71
CA ILE A 21 3.20 -8.40 -2.25
C ILE A 21 3.34 -7.87 -3.67
N ALA A 22 4.19 -6.85 -3.87
CA ALA A 22 4.42 -6.25 -5.18
C ALA A 22 4.96 -7.27 -6.21
N GLY A 23 5.81 -8.22 -5.80
CA GLY A 23 6.27 -9.29 -6.68
C GLY A 23 5.17 -10.26 -7.13
N ASN A 24 4.05 -10.36 -6.39
CA ASN A 24 2.87 -11.14 -6.76
C ASN A 24 1.81 -10.29 -7.49
N THR A 25 1.88 -8.97 -7.40
CA THR A 25 0.90 -8.06 -8.00
C THR A 25 0.89 -8.20 -9.53
N ALA A 26 -0.30 -8.31 -10.12
CA ALA A 26 -0.44 -8.37 -11.58
C ALA A 26 -0.10 -7.02 -12.24
N ARG A 27 -0.60 -5.93 -11.66
CA ARG A 27 -0.41 -4.55 -12.13
C ARG A 27 -0.66 -3.53 -11.01
N PHE A 28 -0.08 -2.35 -11.15
CA PHE A 28 -0.40 -1.19 -10.31
C PHE A 28 -1.43 -0.33 -11.03
N ASP A 29 -2.61 -0.22 -10.42
CA ASP A 29 -3.72 0.55 -10.94
C ASP A 29 -3.63 2.03 -10.49
N ARG A 30 -4.19 2.94 -11.28
CA ARG A 30 -4.24 4.39 -10.99
C ARG A 30 -5.48 4.78 -10.20
N LEU A 31 -6.55 3.98 -10.24
CA LEU A 31 -7.82 4.28 -9.61
C LEU A 31 -8.17 3.20 -8.58
N SER A 32 -8.36 3.59 -7.31
CA SER A 32 -8.66 2.62 -6.25
C SER A 32 -9.99 1.88 -6.44
N SER A 33 -10.93 2.45 -7.20
CA SER A 33 -12.23 1.85 -7.47
C SER A 33 -12.18 0.72 -8.51
N SER A 34 -11.25 0.77 -9.48
CA SER A 34 -11.10 -0.29 -10.48
C SER A 34 -10.47 -1.54 -9.88
N THR A 35 -9.56 -1.41 -8.93
CA THR A 35 -8.95 -2.57 -8.25
C THR A 35 -9.99 -3.49 -7.61
N ALA A 36 -11.01 -2.95 -6.94
CA ALA A 36 -12.10 -3.76 -6.39
C ALA A 36 -12.92 -4.45 -7.51
N LYS A 37 -13.17 -3.73 -8.60
CA LYS A 37 -13.92 -4.25 -9.76
C LYS A 37 -13.16 -5.36 -10.51
N GLU A 38 -11.84 -5.30 -10.57
CA GLU A 38 -11.01 -6.35 -11.18
C GLU A 38 -11.17 -7.69 -10.43
N VAL A 39 -11.27 -7.65 -9.10
CA VAL A 39 -11.57 -8.85 -8.29
C VAL A 39 -12.96 -9.37 -8.64
N THR A 40 -13.96 -8.49 -8.71
CA THR A 40 -15.33 -8.85 -9.10
C THR A 40 -15.41 -9.53 -10.47
N LEU A 41 -14.62 -9.06 -11.44
CA LEU A 41 -14.57 -9.61 -12.79
C LEU A 41 -13.73 -10.90 -12.88
N GLY A 42 -13.08 -11.32 -11.79
CA GLY A 42 -12.21 -12.49 -11.76
C GLY A 42 -10.86 -12.28 -12.45
N GLU A 43 -10.45 -11.04 -12.72
CA GLU A 43 -9.16 -10.73 -13.34
C GLU A 43 -7.98 -10.87 -12.36
N THR A 44 -8.24 -10.69 -11.07
CA THR A 44 -7.30 -10.96 -9.97
C THR A 44 -8.02 -11.66 -8.83
N ALA A 45 -7.33 -12.56 -8.13
CA ALA A 45 -7.91 -13.29 -7.00
C ALA A 45 -8.09 -12.42 -5.75
N TYR A 46 -7.19 -11.44 -5.56
CA TYR A 46 -7.20 -10.52 -4.43
C TYR A 46 -6.86 -9.11 -4.89
N GLY A 47 -7.40 -8.11 -4.21
CA GLY A 47 -7.12 -6.70 -4.47
C GLY A 47 -7.26 -5.89 -3.18
N PHE A 48 -6.35 -4.95 -2.97
CA PHE A 48 -6.51 -3.97 -1.89
C PHE A 48 -7.59 -2.96 -2.29
N ALA A 49 -8.59 -2.82 -1.44
CA ALA A 49 -9.70 -1.89 -1.66
C ALA A 49 -9.97 -1.06 -0.41
N ILE A 50 -10.44 0.17 -0.63
CA ILE A 50 -11.14 0.91 0.41
C ILE A 50 -12.45 0.16 0.67
N ASP A 51 -12.82 0.01 1.94
CA ASP A 51 -13.95 -0.77 2.44
C ASP A 51 -15.22 -0.62 1.60
N PHE A 52 -15.68 0.61 1.37
CA PHE A 52 -16.95 0.84 0.66
C PHE A 52 -16.88 0.49 -0.83
N TYR A 53 -15.69 0.54 -1.47
CA TYR A 53 -15.53 0.00 -2.82
C TYR A 53 -15.68 -1.52 -2.80
N GLY A 54 -15.06 -2.18 -1.81
CA GLY A 54 -15.20 -3.62 -1.61
C GLY A 54 -16.65 -4.02 -1.36
N PHE A 55 -17.34 -3.39 -0.41
CA PHE A 55 -18.73 -3.71 -0.12
C PHE A 55 -19.68 -3.37 -1.26
N SER A 56 -19.46 -2.27 -2.01
CA SER A 56 -20.22 -1.98 -3.23
C SER A 56 -20.09 -3.09 -4.27
N GLN A 57 -18.88 -3.65 -4.42
CA GLN A 57 -18.66 -4.79 -5.30
C GLN A 57 -19.30 -6.08 -4.77
N VAL A 58 -19.27 -6.33 -3.46
CA VAL A 58 -19.95 -7.47 -2.81
C VAL A 58 -21.47 -7.38 -3.01
N ALA A 59 -22.04 -6.19 -2.86
CA ALA A 59 -23.46 -5.94 -3.09
C ALA A 59 -23.86 -6.21 -4.54
N TRP A 60 -22.98 -5.91 -5.50
CA TRP A 60 -23.21 -6.17 -6.92
C TRP A 60 -23.02 -7.65 -7.30
N ALA A 61 -21.95 -8.28 -6.82
CA ALA A 61 -21.56 -9.64 -7.17
C ALA A 61 -22.35 -10.71 -6.39
N GLY A 62 -22.87 -10.35 -5.22
CA GLY A 62 -23.41 -11.28 -4.23
C GLY A 62 -22.32 -11.88 -3.34
N ARG A 63 -22.66 -12.11 -2.07
CA ARG A 63 -21.74 -12.58 -1.02
C ARG A 63 -21.17 -13.98 -1.26
N THR A 64 -21.77 -14.76 -2.15
CA THR A 64 -21.26 -16.09 -2.54
C THR A 64 -20.11 -16.02 -3.54
N ASN A 65 -19.99 -14.90 -4.27
CA ASN A 65 -19.01 -14.71 -5.34
C ASN A 65 -17.84 -13.83 -4.90
N LEU A 66 -18.08 -12.89 -3.97
CA LEU A 66 -17.07 -11.96 -3.48
C LEU A 66 -17.25 -11.73 -1.98
N THR A 67 -16.13 -11.61 -1.26
CA THR A 67 -16.10 -11.20 0.14
C THR A 67 -15.10 -10.08 0.35
N PHE A 68 -15.33 -9.29 1.39
CA PHE A 68 -14.40 -8.29 1.88
C PHE A 68 -13.90 -8.72 3.26
N VAL A 69 -12.58 -8.73 3.45
CA VAL A 69 -11.94 -9.17 4.69
C VAL A 69 -11.03 -8.06 5.20
N LEU A 70 -11.13 -7.80 6.50
CA LEU A 70 -10.14 -7.03 7.24
C LEU A 70 -9.06 -7.98 7.75
N PRO A 71 -7.77 -7.73 7.48
CA PRO A 71 -6.70 -8.53 8.06
C PRO A 71 -6.73 -8.52 9.59
N GLU A 72 -6.59 -9.70 10.20
CA GLU A 72 -6.66 -9.89 11.66
C GLU A 72 -5.37 -9.47 12.38
N ASP A 73 -4.24 -9.51 11.68
CA ASP A 73 -2.92 -9.11 12.17
C ASP A 73 -2.86 -7.61 12.47
N PHE A 74 -3.32 -6.78 11.55
CA PHE A 74 -3.54 -5.36 11.77
C PHE A 74 -4.55 -4.79 10.77
N THR A 75 -5.36 -3.85 11.23
CA THR A 75 -6.17 -3.00 10.36
C THR A 75 -6.15 -1.58 10.91
N ALA A 76 -5.81 -0.61 10.06
CA ALA A 76 -5.96 0.81 10.38
C ALA A 76 -7.35 1.29 9.95
N ILE A 77 -8.21 1.62 10.90
CA ILE A 77 -9.51 2.24 10.62
C ILE A 77 -9.39 3.74 10.90
N SER A 78 -9.71 4.55 9.90
CA SER A 78 -9.78 6.00 10.02
C SER A 78 -11.14 6.51 9.59
N PRO A 79 -11.80 7.37 10.38
CA PRO A 79 -13.04 8.00 9.94
C PRO A 79 -12.76 9.05 8.87
N ASP A 80 -13.67 9.18 7.92
CA ASP A 80 -13.66 10.29 6.96
C ASP A 80 -14.41 11.48 7.55
N GLY A 81 -13.70 12.60 7.70
CA GLY A 81 -14.25 13.83 8.26
C GLY A 81 -14.97 14.69 7.22
N ILE A 82 -16.01 15.38 7.67
CA ILE A 82 -16.66 16.50 6.96
C ILE A 82 -16.49 17.78 7.79
N ALA A 83 -16.22 18.92 7.13
CA ALA A 83 -15.99 20.19 7.82
C ALA A 83 -16.63 21.37 7.07
N VAL A 84 -17.01 22.41 7.82
CA VAL A 84 -17.49 23.69 7.28
C VAL A 84 -16.31 24.65 7.17
N LEU A 85 -16.08 25.21 5.98
CA LEU A 85 -15.01 26.17 5.75
C LEU A 85 -15.23 27.47 6.54
N LYS A 86 -14.13 28.08 7.00
CA LYS A 86 -14.17 29.42 7.60
C LYS A 86 -14.67 30.42 6.55
N GLY A 87 -15.68 31.20 6.89
CA GLY A 87 -16.29 32.17 5.97
C GLY A 87 -17.30 31.57 4.98
N ALA A 88 -17.77 30.34 5.18
CA ALA A 88 -18.80 29.74 4.32
C ALA A 88 -20.05 30.65 4.22
N PRO A 89 -20.52 31.00 3.00
CA PRO A 89 -21.59 31.97 2.78
C PRO A 89 -22.96 31.50 3.31
N HIS A 90 -23.13 30.20 3.52
CA HIS A 90 -24.37 29.58 3.99
C HIS A 90 -24.15 28.73 5.25
N ARG A 91 -23.56 29.34 6.29
CA ARG A 91 -23.15 28.64 7.52
C ARG A 91 -24.26 27.81 8.16
N LEU A 92 -25.47 28.37 8.29
CA LEU A 92 -26.60 27.66 8.91
C LEU A 92 -27.03 26.43 8.11
N ALA A 93 -27.11 26.54 6.78
CA ALA A 93 -27.45 25.41 5.91
C ALA A 93 -26.37 24.32 5.98
N ALA A 94 -25.09 24.71 5.99
CA ALA A 94 -23.98 23.77 6.15
C ALA A 94 -24.04 23.03 7.49
N GLN A 95 -24.36 23.71 8.59
CA GLN A 95 -24.53 23.06 9.90
C GLN A 95 -25.66 22.03 9.90
N ARG A 96 -26.84 22.40 9.37
CA ARG A 96 -27.97 21.47 9.21
C ARG A 96 -27.61 20.26 8.34
N PHE A 97 -26.81 20.47 7.29
CA PHE A 97 -26.32 19.38 6.46
C PHE A 97 -25.39 18.44 7.23
N LEU A 98 -24.47 18.98 8.05
CA LEU A 98 -23.61 18.15 8.92
C LEU A 98 -24.45 17.34 9.93
N GLU A 99 -25.45 17.97 10.56
CA GLU A 99 -26.38 17.29 11.47
C GLU A 99 -27.13 16.15 10.77
N PHE A 100 -27.60 16.37 9.54
CA PHE A 100 -28.24 15.34 8.74
C PHE A 100 -27.27 14.19 8.42
N VAL A 101 -26.05 14.51 7.93
CA VAL A 101 -25.04 13.52 7.54
C VAL A 101 -24.64 12.63 8.72
N LEU A 102 -24.43 13.21 9.91
CA LEU A 102 -24.06 12.48 11.13
C LEU A 102 -25.26 11.84 11.84
N GLY A 103 -26.47 12.36 11.56
CA GLY A 103 -27.72 11.85 12.08
C GLY A 103 -28.11 10.49 11.52
N GLU A 104 -29.07 9.84 12.19
CA GLU A 104 -29.58 8.53 11.77
C GLU A 104 -30.08 8.51 10.32
N PRO A 105 -30.86 9.49 9.82
CA PRO A 105 -31.32 9.48 8.44
C PRO A 105 -30.18 9.47 7.42
N GLY A 106 -29.15 10.31 7.59
CA GLY A 106 -28.01 10.35 6.67
C GLY A 106 -27.15 9.08 6.73
N GLN A 107 -26.92 8.56 7.94
CA GLN A 107 -26.13 7.33 8.12
C GLN A 107 -26.82 6.09 7.55
N LYS A 108 -28.17 6.02 7.57
CA LYS A 108 -28.92 4.94 6.91
C LYS A 108 -28.74 4.95 5.40
N LEU A 109 -28.70 6.12 4.76
CA LEU A 109 -28.44 6.22 3.32
C LEU A 109 -27.08 5.66 2.92
N TRP A 110 -26.10 5.69 3.83
CA TRP A 110 -24.76 5.16 3.60
C TRP A 110 -24.67 3.65 3.85
N HIS A 111 -25.39 3.16 4.85
CA HIS A 111 -25.23 1.81 5.38
C HIS A 111 -26.17 0.77 4.76
N LEU A 112 -27.37 1.18 4.37
CA LEU A 112 -28.43 0.27 3.94
C LEU A 112 -28.33 -0.04 2.45
N PRO A 113 -28.63 -1.29 2.06
CA PRO A 113 -28.54 -1.71 0.67
C PRO A 113 -29.63 -1.07 -0.19
N ARG A 114 -29.41 -1.11 -1.51
CA ARG A 114 -30.38 -0.62 -2.49
C ARG A 114 -31.70 -1.39 -2.35
N GLY A 115 -32.82 -0.66 -2.39
CA GLY A 115 -34.16 -1.23 -2.25
C GLY A 115 -34.70 -1.26 -0.82
N HIS A 116 -33.86 -0.96 0.19
CA HIS A 116 -34.36 -0.74 1.54
C HIS A 116 -35.17 0.57 1.61
N PRO A 117 -36.37 0.61 2.24
CA PRO A 117 -37.22 1.81 2.28
C PRO A 117 -36.58 3.03 2.95
N GLU A 118 -35.66 2.79 3.90
CA GLU A 118 -34.90 3.83 4.61
C GLU A 118 -33.49 4.07 4.01
N GLY A 119 -33.15 3.39 2.92
CA GLY A 119 -31.85 3.46 2.26
C GLY A 119 -31.85 4.43 1.07
N ALA A 120 -30.75 4.44 0.33
CA ALA A 120 -30.65 5.23 -0.89
C ALA A 120 -31.53 4.66 -2.03
N GLU A 121 -32.24 5.53 -2.74
CA GLU A 121 -33.20 5.12 -3.78
C GLU A 121 -32.54 4.49 -5.02
N ARG A 122 -31.41 5.05 -5.48
CA ARG A 122 -30.79 4.69 -6.77
C ARG A 122 -29.53 3.86 -6.62
N TYR A 123 -28.59 4.34 -5.82
CA TYR A 123 -27.26 3.74 -5.65
C TYR A 123 -26.96 3.59 -4.17
N ALA A 124 -26.70 2.36 -3.74
CA ALA A 124 -26.18 2.11 -2.40
C ALA A 124 -24.71 2.49 -2.34
N ILE A 125 -24.29 3.03 -1.20
CA ILE A 125 -22.88 3.41 -0.96
C ILE A 125 -22.14 2.28 -0.24
N GLU A 126 -22.85 1.46 0.53
CA GLU A 126 -22.31 0.31 1.25
C GLU A 126 -21.14 0.71 2.17
N ARG A 127 -21.35 1.78 2.94
CA ARG A 127 -20.33 2.40 3.77
C ARG A 127 -20.60 2.15 5.26
N MET A 128 -19.52 1.90 6.00
CA MET A 128 -19.55 1.76 7.45
C MET A 128 -20.03 3.06 8.12
N PRO A 129 -21.18 3.05 8.83
CA PRO A 129 -21.66 4.24 9.51
C PRO A 129 -20.88 4.55 10.79
N VAL A 130 -20.81 5.81 11.18
CA VAL A 130 -20.19 6.23 12.46
C VAL A 130 -21.09 5.99 13.69
N ARG A 131 -22.24 5.34 13.49
CA ARG A 131 -23.25 5.06 14.51
C ARG A 131 -23.25 3.57 14.90
N PRO A 132 -22.73 3.19 16.08
CA PRO A 132 -22.63 1.79 16.50
C PRO A 132 -23.99 1.07 16.58
N ASP A 133 -25.09 1.79 16.83
CA ASP A 133 -26.42 1.19 16.96
C ASP A 133 -26.94 0.60 15.63
N LEU A 134 -26.53 1.18 14.49
CA LEU A 134 -26.99 0.73 13.17
C LEU A 134 -26.50 -0.68 12.83
N TYR A 135 -25.27 -1.03 13.22
CA TYR A 135 -24.71 -2.38 13.00
C TYR A 135 -25.51 -3.48 13.72
N ARG A 136 -26.06 -3.18 14.91
CA ARG A 136 -26.90 -4.13 15.66
C ARG A 136 -28.30 -4.23 15.05
N ARG A 137 -28.89 -3.09 14.67
CA ARG A 137 -30.26 -3.02 14.14
C ARG A 137 -30.40 -3.60 12.73
N TYR A 138 -29.37 -3.45 11.89
CA TYR A 138 -29.41 -3.80 10.47
C TYR A 138 -28.43 -4.94 10.10
N ARG A 139 -27.99 -5.73 11.08
CA ARG A 139 -27.06 -6.87 10.88
C ARG A 139 -27.51 -7.83 9.79
N GLU A 140 -28.80 -8.15 9.75
CA GLU A 140 -29.38 -9.12 8.81
C GLU A 140 -29.65 -8.54 7.42
N VAL A 141 -29.52 -7.22 7.26
CA VAL A 141 -29.89 -6.50 6.03
C VAL A 141 -28.69 -5.89 5.33
N SER A 142 -27.71 -5.37 6.08
CA SER A 142 -26.52 -4.74 5.50
C SER A 142 -25.55 -5.76 4.92
N ASN A 143 -24.84 -5.37 3.84
CA ASN A 143 -23.71 -6.15 3.33
C ASN A 143 -22.47 -6.09 4.25
N ILE A 144 -22.48 -5.20 5.24
CA ILE A 144 -21.41 -5.02 6.22
C ILE A 144 -21.68 -5.91 7.42
N ALA A 145 -21.03 -7.08 7.47
CA ALA A 145 -21.33 -8.14 8.44
C ALA A 145 -20.67 -7.95 9.83
N PHE A 146 -19.89 -6.89 10.03
CA PHE A 146 -19.19 -6.62 11.28
C PHE A 146 -19.31 -5.15 11.67
N SER A 147 -19.07 -4.87 12.95
CA SER A 147 -18.99 -3.52 13.50
C SER A 147 -17.52 -3.16 13.73
N PRO A 148 -17.01 -2.03 13.19
CA PRO A 148 -15.65 -1.60 13.45
C PRO A 148 -15.43 -1.21 14.92
N PHE A 149 -16.50 -0.95 15.66
CA PHE A 149 -16.46 -0.64 17.10
C PHE A 149 -16.23 -1.86 17.99
N ASP A 150 -16.49 -3.06 17.46
CA ASP A 150 -16.30 -4.33 18.18
C ASP A 150 -14.91 -4.94 17.90
N LEU A 151 -14.11 -4.32 17.04
CA LEU A 151 -12.78 -4.80 16.69
C LEU A 151 -11.78 -4.49 17.81
N ALA A 152 -11.10 -5.53 18.32
CA ALA A 152 -10.01 -5.39 19.26
C ALA A 152 -8.74 -4.91 18.52
N GLN A 153 -8.61 -3.60 18.30
CA GLN A 153 -7.45 -3.03 17.61
C GLN A 153 -6.29 -2.79 18.59
N SER A 154 -5.19 -3.53 18.42
CA SER A 154 -3.93 -3.32 19.14
C SER A 154 -3.02 -2.30 18.43
N PHE A 155 -3.18 -2.16 17.11
CA PHE A 155 -2.39 -1.27 16.29
C PHE A 155 -2.97 0.15 16.27
N ARG A 156 -2.13 1.15 16.61
CA ARG A 156 -2.49 2.57 16.52
C ARG A 156 -1.68 3.25 15.42
N TYR A 157 -2.38 3.72 14.40
CA TYR A 157 -1.78 4.44 13.29
C TYR A 157 -1.35 5.87 13.67
N ASP A 158 -0.09 6.21 13.38
CA ASP A 158 0.45 7.57 13.53
C ASP A 158 0.30 8.35 12.22
N ALA A 159 -0.74 9.20 12.18
CA ALA A 159 -1.01 10.09 11.05
C ALA A 159 0.03 11.22 10.89
N GLY A 160 0.70 11.62 11.96
CA GLY A 160 1.74 12.65 11.95
C GLY A 160 2.99 12.13 11.28
N LEU A 161 3.48 10.96 11.70
CA LEU A 161 4.59 10.27 11.08
C LEU A 161 4.31 9.98 9.60
N ALA A 162 3.14 9.41 9.30
CA ALA A 162 2.74 9.10 7.93
C ALA A 162 2.72 10.34 7.02
N ARG A 163 2.24 11.48 7.52
CA ARG A 163 2.29 12.76 6.80
C ARG A 163 3.73 13.22 6.61
N GLY A 164 4.55 13.10 7.66
CA GLY A 164 5.94 13.55 7.68
C GLY A 164 6.82 12.88 6.62
N ARG A 165 6.60 11.58 6.35
CA ARG A 165 7.40 10.82 5.36
C ARG A 165 6.66 10.47 4.06
N ARG A 166 5.43 10.96 3.86
CA ARG A 166 4.54 10.62 2.74
C ARG A 166 5.24 10.64 1.38
N GLU A 167 5.86 11.78 1.05
CA GLU A 167 6.42 12.00 -0.29
C GLU A 167 7.67 11.14 -0.53
N VAL A 168 8.45 10.87 0.52
CA VAL A 168 9.65 10.01 0.44
C VAL A 168 9.24 8.56 0.28
N VAL A 169 8.29 8.08 1.09
CA VAL A 169 7.77 6.71 1.01
C VAL A 169 7.07 6.46 -0.33
N ALA A 170 6.32 7.43 -0.85
CA ALA A 170 5.70 7.33 -2.17
C ALA A 170 6.75 7.23 -3.29
N ALA A 171 7.84 8.01 -3.21
CA ALA A 171 8.93 7.93 -4.18
C ALA A 171 9.73 6.63 -4.07
N LEU A 172 9.95 6.12 -2.85
CA LEU A 172 10.53 4.79 -2.65
C LEU A 172 9.65 3.70 -3.26
N ALA A 173 8.35 3.71 -2.97
CA ALA A 173 7.42 2.72 -3.53
C ALA A 173 7.39 2.80 -5.07
N GLY A 174 7.38 4.00 -5.64
CA GLY A 174 7.49 4.22 -7.08
C GLY A 174 8.75 3.56 -7.66
N ALA A 175 9.92 3.98 -7.17
CA ALA A 175 11.21 3.52 -7.71
C ALA A 175 11.48 2.02 -7.47
N GLN A 176 11.07 1.49 -6.32
CA GLN A 176 11.39 0.12 -5.88
C GLN A 176 10.35 -0.92 -6.31
N LEU A 177 9.08 -0.55 -6.44
CA LEU A 177 8.00 -1.50 -6.65
C LEU A 177 7.30 -1.32 -8.00
N VAL A 178 7.10 -0.08 -8.44
CA VAL A 178 6.29 0.25 -9.62
C VAL A 178 7.15 0.36 -10.87
N ASP A 179 8.15 1.24 -10.86
CA ASP A 179 9.00 1.55 -12.01
C ASP A 179 9.94 0.39 -12.37
N THR A 180 10.15 -0.55 -11.43
CA THR A 180 11.00 -1.74 -11.56
C THR A 180 10.22 -3.03 -11.39
N HIS A 181 8.90 -2.98 -11.63
CA HIS A 181 7.99 -4.09 -11.37
C HIS A 181 8.35 -5.36 -12.15
N ALA A 182 8.81 -5.23 -13.41
CA ALA A 182 9.19 -6.39 -14.22
C ALA A 182 10.40 -7.12 -13.60
N GLU A 183 11.45 -6.38 -13.25
CA GLU A 183 12.65 -6.91 -12.60
C GLU A 183 12.34 -7.48 -11.21
N LEU A 184 11.44 -6.83 -10.46
CA LEU A 184 10.96 -7.31 -9.17
C LEU A 184 10.25 -8.67 -9.31
N ARG A 185 9.36 -8.84 -10.29
CA ARG A 185 8.66 -10.12 -10.50
C ARG A 185 9.63 -11.24 -10.82
N ASP A 186 10.66 -10.98 -11.62
CA ASP A 186 11.67 -11.98 -11.95
C ASP A 186 12.55 -12.34 -10.74
N ALA A 187 12.98 -11.33 -9.97
CA ALA A 187 13.69 -11.55 -8.72
C ALA A 187 12.84 -12.36 -7.72
N TRP A 188 11.57 -12.01 -7.57
CA TRP A 188 10.67 -12.70 -6.65
C TRP A 188 10.44 -14.16 -7.04
N ARG A 189 10.21 -14.45 -8.32
CA ARG A 189 10.13 -15.83 -8.83
C ARG A 189 11.42 -16.62 -8.58
N ALA A 190 12.58 -15.98 -8.71
CA ALA A 190 13.87 -16.63 -8.44
C ALA A 190 14.03 -16.95 -6.95
N VAL A 191 13.66 -16.01 -6.07
CA VAL A 191 13.67 -16.18 -4.61
C VAL A 191 12.71 -17.30 -4.18
N ILE A 192 11.47 -17.34 -4.67
CA ILE A 192 10.52 -18.42 -4.35
C ILE A 192 11.04 -19.78 -4.80
N ARG A 193 11.58 -19.89 -6.02
CA ARG A 193 12.13 -21.17 -6.53
C ARG A 193 13.25 -21.74 -5.66
N ARG A 194 13.97 -20.88 -4.93
CA ARG A 194 15.02 -21.27 -3.97
C ARG A 194 14.50 -21.44 -2.54
N GLY A 195 13.20 -21.46 -2.34
CA GLY A 195 12.57 -21.66 -1.03
C GLY A 195 12.37 -20.39 -0.21
N ALA A 196 12.58 -19.21 -0.80
CA ALA A 196 12.38 -17.90 -0.17
C ALA A 196 13.02 -17.81 1.22
N THR A 197 14.33 -18.08 1.30
CA THR A 197 15.06 -18.08 2.57
C THR A 197 14.93 -16.73 3.28
N PRO A 198 14.97 -16.67 4.63
CA PRO A 198 14.87 -15.40 5.37
C PRO A 198 15.87 -14.34 4.89
N SER A 199 17.10 -14.76 4.56
CA SER A 199 18.13 -13.86 4.04
C SER A 199 17.78 -13.26 2.67
N GLU A 200 17.22 -14.07 1.76
CA GLU A 200 16.80 -13.58 0.44
C GLU A 200 15.57 -12.69 0.51
N ARG A 201 14.60 -12.99 1.38
CA ARG A 201 13.45 -12.12 1.60
C ARG A 201 13.85 -10.77 2.20
N ALA A 202 14.73 -10.78 3.21
CA ALA A 202 15.29 -9.55 3.76
C ALA A 202 16.07 -8.77 2.69
N ALA A 203 16.85 -9.45 1.84
CA ALA A 203 17.58 -8.81 0.74
C ALA A 203 16.64 -8.22 -0.31
N LEU A 204 15.53 -8.89 -0.65
CA LEU A 204 14.49 -8.41 -1.55
C LEU A 204 13.83 -7.14 -0.99
N GLY A 205 13.44 -7.18 0.28
CA GLY A 205 12.82 -6.09 1.03
C GLY A 205 13.70 -4.90 1.34
N ARG A 206 15.02 -5.04 1.21
CA ARG A 206 15.98 -3.99 1.59
C ARG A 206 15.73 -2.70 0.80
N MET A 207 15.79 -1.58 1.52
CA MET A 207 15.65 -0.23 0.98
C MET A 207 16.99 0.53 0.97
N PRO A 208 17.14 1.55 0.10
CA PRO A 208 18.36 2.36 0.02
C PRO A 208 18.51 3.35 1.19
N LEU A 209 17.55 3.41 2.10
CA LEU A 209 17.58 4.22 3.31
C LEU A 209 16.73 3.60 4.43
N THR A 210 17.03 4.01 5.66
CA THR A 210 16.34 3.66 6.91
C THR A 210 15.12 4.56 7.17
N ALA A 211 14.28 4.21 8.15
CA ALA A 211 13.14 5.02 8.53
C ALA A 211 13.53 6.45 8.97
N ASP A 212 14.61 6.58 9.75
CA ASP A 212 15.07 7.86 10.27
C ASP A 212 15.65 8.74 9.16
N GLU A 213 16.40 8.14 8.24
CA GLU A 213 16.88 8.82 7.03
C GLU A 213 15.70 9.29 6.16
N ALA A 214 14.65 8.49 6.02
CA ALA A 214 13.45 8.89 5.27
C ALA A 214 12.82 10.15 5.86
N LEU A 215 12.70 10.19 7.19
CA LEU A 215 12.10 11.30 7.91
C LEU A 215 13.01 12.54 7.91
N ALA A 216 14.32 12.36 8.04
CA ALA A 216 15.29 13.45 7.92
C ALA A 216 15.27 14.05 6.52
N LEU A 217 15.27 13.21 5.47
CA LEU A 217 15.21 13.63 4.07
C LEU A 217 13.95 14.44 3.80
N ALA A 218 12.80 13.97 4.27
CA ALA A 218 11.50 14.64 4.10
C ALA A 218 11.46 16.05 4.72
N ARG A 219 12.20 16.26 5.82
CA ARG A 219 12.29 17.57 6.49
C ARG A 219 13.31 18.52 5.86
N GLY A 220 14.29 17.99 5.13
CA GLY A 220 15.39 18.74 4.52
C GLY A 220 15.30 18.83 3.00
N GLU A 221 16.28 18.22 2.33
CA GLU A 221 16.54 18.36 0.88
C GLU A 221 15.40 17.88 -0.02
N TRP A 222 14.47 17.07 0.50
CA TRP A 222 13.31 16.62 -0.28
C TRP A 222 12.39 17.77 -0.76
N ARG A 223 12.55 18.98 -0.22
CA ARG A 223 11.84 20.18 -0.70
C ARG A 223 12.35 20.64 -2.08
N ASP A 224 13.59 20.32 -2.46
CA ASP A 224 14.14 20.64 -3.77
C ASP A 224 13.66 19.64 -4.85
N PRO A 225 12.91 20.08 -5.88
CA PRO A 225 12.50 19.22 -6.98
C PRO A 225 13.66 18.55 -7.73
N ALA A 226 14.80 19.24 -7.91
CA ALA A 226 15.94 18.69 -8.64
C ALA A 226 16.60 17.56 -7.85
N PHE A 227 16.80 17.75 -6.54
CA PHE A 227 17.24 16.71 -5.63
C PHE A 227 16.31 15.49 -5.64
N ARG A 228 14.99 15.70 -5.52
CA ARG A 228 14.00 14.61 -5.57
C ARG A 228 14.11 13.77 -6.83
N ASN A 229 14.21 14.41 -7.99
CA ASN A 229 14.30 13.71 -9.27
C ASN A 229 15.59 12.89 -9.38
N ARG A 230 16.74 13.45 -8.95
CA ARG A 230 18.01 12.69 -8.89
C ARG A 230 17.89 11.47 -7.98
N LYS A 231 17.29 11.63 -6.78
CA LYS A 231 17.13 10.52 -5.83
C LYS A 231 16.20 9.42 -6.34
N LYS A 232 15.12 9.75 -7.04
CA LYS A 232 14.25 8.75 -7.67
C LYS A 232 15.02 7.88 -8.68
N ILE A 233 15.82 8.50 -9.54
CA ILE A 233 16.66 7.79 -10.53
C ILE A 233 17.69 6.91 -9.83
N GLU A 234 18.38 7.45 -8.81
CA GLU A 234 19.36 6.71 -8.00
C GLU A 234 18.72 5.48 -7.34
N TRP A 235 17.55 5.64 -6.71
CA TRP A 235 16.84 4.54 -6.07
C TRP A 235 16.32 3.51 -7.06
N GLN A 236 15.87 3.93 -8.24
CA GLN A 236 15.45 3.01 -9.31
C GLN A 236 16.63 2.16 -9.78
N ALA A 237 17.77 2.78 -10.10
CA ALA A 237 18.98 2.07 -10.51
C ALA A 237 19.49 1.11 -9.42
N TRP A 238 19.40 1.54 -8.16
CA TRP A 238 19.71 0.70 -7.00
C TRP A 238 18.79 -0.53 -6.92
N ALA A 239 17.48 -0.35 -7.12
CA ALA A 239 16.50 -1.43 -7.13
C ALA A 239 16.78 -2.45 -8.24
N GLN A 240 17.04 -1.96 -9.46
CA GLN A 240 17.39 -2.83 -10.60
C GLN A 240 18.66 -3.64 -10.35
N ALA A 241 19.69 -3.03 -9.74
CA ALA A 241 20.90 -3.75 -9.36
C ALA A 241 20.61 -4.82 -8.29
N LYS A 242 19.82 -4.49 -7.27
CA LYS A 242 19.37 -5.42 -6.23
C LYS A 242 18.62 -6.62 -6.84
N TYR A 243 17.62 -6.37 -7.69
CA TYR A 243 16.80 -7.42 -8.29
C TYR A 243 17.61 -8.32 -9.25
N ARG A 244 18.51 -7.75 -10.07
CA ARG A 244 19.41 -8.56 -10.91
C ARG A 244 20.30 -9.50 -10.11
N ARG A 245 20.85 -9.03 -8.98
CA ARG A 245 21.66 -9.88 -8.07
C ARG A 245 20.83 -11.02 -7.48
N LEU A 246 19.58 -10.74 -7.10
CA LEU A 246 18.67 -11.76 -6.57
C LEU A 246 18.26 -12.78 -7.64
N VAL A 247 18.15 -12.38 -8.91
CA VAL A 247 17.93 -13.34 -10.01
C VAL A 247 19.11 -14.30 -10.13
N ALA A 248 20.34 -13.79 -10.22
CA ALA A 248 21.58 -14.58 -10.34
C ALA A 248 21.81 -15.52 -9.14
N GLY A 249 21.41 -15.08 -7.95
CA GLY A 249 21.52 -15.87 -6.73
C GLY A 249 22.97 -16.04 -6.22
N PRO A 250 23.17 -16.82 -5.13
CA PRO A 250 24.44 -16.87 -4.42
C PRO A 250 25.58 -17.57 -5.19
N LEU A 251 25.25 -18.54 -6.06
CA LEU A 251 26.23 -19.37 -6.76
C LEU A 251 26.88 -18.64 -7.93
N GLU A 252 26.09 -17.94 -8.75
CA GLU A 252 26.62 -17.15 -9.87
C GLU A 252 27.32 -15.88 -9.40
N ALA A 253 26.86 -15.26 -8.30
CA ALA A 253 27.55 -14.11 -7.72
C ALA A 253 28.97 -14.45 -7.23
N ARG A 254 29.18 -15.66 -6.72
CA ARG A 254 30.51 -16.18 -6.33
C ARG A 254 31.38 -16.48 -7.56
N ALA A 255 30.81 -17.08 -8.60
CA ALA A 255 31.53 -17.36 -9.85
C ALA A 255 31.95 -16.05 -10.57
N ALA A 256 31.07 -15.06 -10.65
CA ALA A 256 31.36 -13.76 -11.26
C ALA A 256 32.36 -12.92 -10.44
N ALA A 257 32.44 -13.12 -9.11
CA ALA A 257 33.47 -12.51 -8.28
C ALA A 257 34.83 -13.20 -8.47
N ALA A 258 34.85 -14.54 -8.55
CA ALA A 258 36.07 -15.31 -8.79
C ALA A 258 36.68 -15.05 -10.18
N ASP A 259 35.85 -14.82 -11.20
CA ASP A 259 36.31 -14.54 -12.57
C ASP A 259 36.91 -13.12 -12.73
N ARG A 260 36.51 -12.17 -11.86
CA ARG A 260 37.12 -10.82 -11.81
C ARG A 260 38.51 -10.81 -11.19
N ASP A 261 38.77 -11.67 -10.21
CA ASP A 261 40.09 -11.85 -9.59
C ASP A 261 41.09 -12.58 -10.50
N LEU A 262 40.63 -13.21 -11.59
CA LEU A 262 41.49 -13.90 -12.56
C LEU A 262 41.93 -13.03 -13.73
N THR A 263 41.61 -11.73 -13.75
CA THR A 263 42.15 -10.80 -14.76
C THR A 263 43.58 -10.41 -14.36
N PRO A 264 44.64 -10.88 -15.05
CA PRO A 264 46.00 -10.56 -14.64
C PRO A 264 46.27 -9.09 -14.97
N THR A 265 46.62 -8.31 -13.94
CA THR A 265 47.36 -7.06 -14.11
C THR A 265 48.60 -7.38 -14.94
N ARG A 266 48.60 -7.01 -16.22
CA ARG A 266 49.78 -7.15 -17.07
C ARG A 266 50.89 -6.30 -16.45
N LEU A 267 51.91 -7.01 -15.98
CA LEU A 267 53.25 -6.52 -15.69
C LEU A 267 53.73 -5.66 -16.85
N GLY A 268 54.09 -4.42 -16.55
CA GLY A 268 54.87 -3.55 -17.41
C GLY A 268 56.01 -2.99 -16.57
N ASP A 269 57.04 -3.81 -16.39
CA ASP A 269 58.37 -3.36 -16.00
C ASP A 269 59.38 -4.21 -16.78
N GLU A 270 60.12 -3.56 -17.68
CA GLU A 270 61.55 -3.75 -17.96
C GLU A 270 61.90 -2.78 -19.11
N ASN A 271 62.62 -1.68 -18.88
CA ASN A 271 64.05 -1.53 -18.58
C ASN A 271 64.82 -1.11 -19.84
N SER A 272 65.38 0.12 -19.83
CA SER A 272 66.61 0.44 -20.55
C SER A 272 67.16 1.79 -20.05
N GLY A 273 68.11 1.71 -19.12
CA GLY A 273 69.15 2.72 -18.97
C GLY A 273 70.25 2.49 -20.00
N GLY A 274 70.74 3.58 -20.59
CA GLY A 274 71.82 3.66 -21.57
C GLY A 274 71.95 5.09 -22.07
#